data_AF-A0A259LIW6-F1
#
_entry.id   AF-A0A259LIW6-F1
#
_cell.length_a   1.000
_cell.length_b   1.000
_cell.length_c   1.000
_cell.angle_alpha   90.00
_cell.angle_beta   90.00
_cell.angle_gamma   90.00
#
_symmetry.space_group_name_H-M   'P 1'
#
loop_
_entity.id
_entity.type
_entity.pdbx_description
1 polymer ?
#
loop_
_entity_poly.entity_id
_entity_poly.type
_entity_poly.pdbx_seq_one_letter_code
_entity_poly.pdbx_strand_id
1 'polypeptide(L)'
;MIRTADTKLIASELHSRYEPPRAVALIGRTLQKALFAGRADEVVFWALVYAHYRGGDLCDATEEQLAAFRKNILPDPPDLN
;
A
#
# COMPACT_ATOMS: atom_id res chain seq x y z
N MET A 1 13.42 -0.21 -0.59
CA MET A 1 12.73 -1.36 -1.23
C MET A 1 11.47 -1.64 -0.43
N ILE A 2 10.30 -1.62 -1.05
CA ILE A 2 9.00 -1.76 -0.40
C ILE A 2 8.62 -3.24 -0.40
N ARG A 3 8.24 -3.80 0.75
CA ARG A 3 7.76 -5.19 0.85
C ARG A 3 6.24 -5.19 0.92
N THR A 4 5.59 -5.98 0.07
CA THR A 4 4.12 -6.06 0.03
C THR A 4 3.53 -6.62 1.34
N ALA A 5 4.22 -7.56 2.00
CA ALA A 5 3.85 -8.05 3.33
C ALA A 5 3.72 -6.91 4.37
N ASP A 6 4.61 -5.92 4.33
CA ASP A 6 4.57 -4.79 5.27
C ASP A 6 3.34 -3.91 4.99
N THR A 7 2.99 -3.70 3.72
CA THR A 7 1.82 -2.88 3.35
C THR A 7 0.51 -3.58 3.72
N LYS A 8 0.43 -4.91 3.60
CA LYS A 8 -0.70 -5.73 4.06
C LYS A 8 -0.83 -5.72 5.58
N LEU A 9 0.28 -5.86 6.31
CA LEU A 9 0.30 -5.80 7.77
C LEU A 9 -0.25 -4.47 8.27
N ILE A 10 0.28 -3.35 7.76
CA ILE A 10 -0.17 -2.01 8.16
C ILE A 10 -1.65 -1.79 7.80
N ALA A 11 -2.10 -2.25 6.63
CA ALA A 11 -3.51 -2.18 6.27
C ALA A 11 -4.42 -2.93 7.27
N SER A 12 -4.02 -4.14 7.69
CA SER A 12 -4.72 -4.92 8.71
C SER A 12 -4.72 -4.24 10.08
N GLU A 13 -3.59 -3.65 10.50
CA GLU A 13 -3.51 -2.88 11.73
C GLU A 13 -4.45 -1.67 11.70
N LEU A 14 -4.52 -0.95 10.58
CA LEU A 14 -5.43 0.19 10.44
C LEU A 14 -6.91 -0.25 10.46
N HIS A 15 -7.23 -1.41 9.88
CA HIS A 15 -8.56 -2.02 9.97
C HIS A 15 -8.96 -2.33 11.41
N SER A 16 -8.04 -2.89 12.20
CA SER A 16 -8.33 -3.28 13.58
C SER A 16 -8.36 -2.11 14.57
N ARG A 17 -7.63 -1.02 14.30
CA ARG A 17 -7.45 0.10 15.25
C ARG A 17 -8.40 1.28 15.04
N TYR A 18 -8.95 1.45 13.84
CA TYR A 18 -9.69 2.66 13.49
C TYR A 18 -10.95 2.38 12.68
N GLU A 19 -12.00 3.16 12.96
CA GLU A 19 -13.18 3.25 12.09
C GLU A 19 -12.79 3.63 10.64
N PRO A 20 -13.48 3.09 9.62
CA PRO A 20 -13.06 3.26 8.23
C PRO A 20 -12.79 4.69 7.76
N PRO A 21 -13.64 5.68 8.07
CA PRO A 21 -13.37 7.06 7.67
C PRO A 21 -12.07 7.62 8.28
N ARG A 22 -11.76 7.22 9.51
CA ARG A 22 -10.55 7.70 10.22
C ARG A 22 -9.29 7.05 9.66
N ALA A 23 -9.32 5.76 9.37
CA ALA A 23 -8.20 5.08 8.74
C ALA A 23 -7.87 5.66 7.35
N VAL A 24 -8.90 5.86 6.51
CA VAL A 24 -8.73 6.48 5.18
C VAL A 24 -8.16 7.88 5.28
N ALA A 25 -8.63 8.70 6.23
CA ALA A 25 -8.09 10.04 6.44
C ALA A 25 -6.61 10.01 6.87
N LEU A 26 -6.20 9.06 7.73
CA LEU A 26 -4.81 8.90 8.15
C LEU A 26 -3.90 8.47 7.00
N ILE A 27 -4.34 7.50 6.20
CA ILE A 27 -3.60 7.04 5.02
C ILE A 27 -3.43 8.20 4.03
N GLY A 28 -4.53 8.89 3.69
CA GLY A 28 -4.51 10.01 2.74
C GLY A 28 -3.62 11.16 3.21
N ARG A 29 -3.67 11.52 4.51
CA ARG A 29 -2.81 12.57 5.06
C ARG A 29 -1.33 12.20 5.03
N THR A 30 -1.01 10.93 5.26
CA THR A 30 0.38 10.45 5.23
C THR A 30 0.92 10.41 3.81
N LEU A 31 0.09 9.96 2.85
CA LEU A 31 0.39 9.97 1.43
C LEU A 31 0.62 11.41 0.91
N GLN A 32 -0.24 12.36 1.27
CA GLN A 32 -0.07 13.78 0.91
C GLN A 32 1.24 14.36 1.45
N LYS A 33 1.58 14.07 2.72
CA LYS A 33 2.84 14.53 3.31
C LYS A 33 4.06 13.98 2.57
N ALA A 34 4.05 12.68 2.23
CA ALA A 34 5.12 12.06 1.46
C ALA A 34 5.25 12.69 0.07
N LEU A 35 4.11 12.94 -0.60
CA LEU A 35 4.08 13.55 -1.93
C LEU A 35 4.69 14.96 -1.91
N PHE A 36 4.25 15.82 -1.00
CA PHE A 36 4.78 17.19 -0.89
C PHE A 36 6.21 17.25 -0.34
N ALA A 37 6.69 16.19 0.31
CA ALA A 37 8.09 16.06 0.73
C ALA A 37 9.00 15.46 -0.35
N GLY A 38 8.46 15.09 -1.53
CA GLY A 38 9.23 14.47 -2.61
C GLY A 38 9.71 13.04 -2.31
N ARG A 39 9.10 12.36 -1.33
CA ARG A 39 9.47 11.00 -0.90
C ARG A 39 8.68 9.96 -1.67
N ALA A 40 9.11 9.68 -2.89
CA ALA A 40 8.39 8.81 -3.84
C ALA A 40 8.19 7.38 -3.32
N ASP A 41 9.16 6.85 -2.57
CA ASP A 41 9.08 5.52 -1.94
C ASP A 41 7.96 5.45 -0.88
N GLU A 42 7.84 6.46 -0.01
CA GLU A 42 6.75 6.54 0.96
C GLU A 42 5.39 6.73 0.28
N VAL A 43 5.32 7.48 -0.82
CA VAL A 43 4.07 7.64 -1.59
C VAL A 43 3.59 6.27 -2.10
N VAL A 44 4.48 5.50 -2.74
CA VAL A 44 4.15 4.17 -3.25
C VAL A 44 3.76 3.22 -2.12
N PHE A 45 4.49 3.27 -0.99
CA PHE A 45 4.16 2.46 0.19
C PHE A 45 2.73 2.73 0.69
N TRP A 46 2.37 4.00 0.91
CA TRP A 46 1.04 4.34 1.42
C TRP A 46 -0.08 4.14 0.39
N ALA A 47 0.22 4.23 -0.91
CA ALA A 47 -0.72 3.87 -1.96
C ALA A 47 -1.06 2.37 -1.93
N LEU A 48 -0.05 1.51 -1.73
CA LEU A 48 -0.25 0.06 -1.56
C LEU A 48 -0.99 -0.28 -0.28
N VAL A 49 -0.67 0.39 0.84
CA VAL A 49 -1.44 0.26 2.09
C VAL A 49 -2.91 0.60 1.85
N TYR A 50 -3.20 1.68 1.13
CA TYR A 50 -4.58 2.07 0.80
C TYR A 50 -5.30 0.99 -0.03
N ALA A 51 -4.62 0.44 -1.05
CA ALA A 51 -5.19 -0.61 -1.89
C ALA A 51 -5.56 -1.85 -1.06
N HIS A 52 -4.63 -2.36 -0.24
CA HIS A 52 -4.90 -3.50 0.64
C HIS A 52 -5.95 -3.18 1.70
N TYR A 53 -5.96 -1.95 2.24
CA TYR A 53 -6.97 -1.52 3.20
C TYR A 53 -8.38 -1.55 2.60
N ARG A 54 -8.55 -1.29 1.30
CA ARG A 54 -9.87 -1.35 0.66
C ARG A 54 -10.37 -2.78 0.44
N GLY A 55 -9.58 -3.81 0.79
CA GLY A 55 -10.01 -5.20 0.81
C GLY A 55 -10.22 -5.80 -0.59
N GLY A 56 -9.72 -5.15 -1.63
CA GLY A 56 -9.70 -5.70 -2.98
C GLY A 56 -8.28 -6.11 -3.34
N ASP A 57 -8.16 -7.20 -4.09
CA ASP A 57 -6.97 -7.39 -4.90
C ASP A 57 -6.81 -6.18 -5.81
N LEU A 58 -5.55 -5.82 -6.07
CA LEU A 58 -5.26 -4.82 -7.08
C LEU A 58 -5.83 -5.35 -8.40
N CYS A 59 -6.53 -4.50 -9.15
CA CYS A 59 -7.00 -4.93 -10.46
C CYS A 59 -5.81 -5.27 -11.36
N ASP A 60 -5.99 -6.17 -12.32
CA ASP A 60 -4.92 -6.62 -13.22
C ASP A 60 -4.16 -5.46 -13.87
N ALA A 61 -4.87 -4.39 -14.24
CA ALA A 61 -4.26 -3.18 -14.80
C ALA A 61 -3.31 -2.47 -13.82
N THR A 62 -3.62 -2.47 -12.52
CA THR A 62 -2.77 -1.88 -11.48
C THR A 62 -1.61 -2.81 -11.14
N GLU A 63 -1.82 -4.12 -11.10
CA GLU A 63 -0.74 -5.11 -10.97
C GLU A 63 0.27 -5.00 -12.12
N GLU A 64 -0.21 -4.82 -13.36
CA GLU A 64 0.64 -4.61 -14.54
C GLU A 64 1.43 -3.29 -14.46
N GLN A 65 0.80 -2.21 -13.99
CA GLN A 65 1.50 -0.95 -13.73
C GLN A 65 2.56 -1.09 -12.62
N LEU A 66 2.26 -1.84 -11.56
CA LEU A 66 3.21 -2.15 -10.49
C LEU A 66 4.34 -3.06 -10.97
N ALA A 67 4.12 -3.88 -12.00
CA ALA A 67 5.16 -4.69 -12.62
C ALA A 67 6.33 -3.81 -13.14
N ALA A 68 6.03 -2.61 -13.65
CA ALA A 68 7.04 -1.64 -14.05
C ALA A 68 7.92 -1.16 -12.88
N PHE A 69 7.41 -1.24 -11.64
CA PHE A 69 8.09 -0.86 -10.41
C PHE A 69 8.72 -2.06 -9.65
N ARG A 70 8.76 -3.27 -10.23
CA ARG A 70 9.32 -4.49 -9.59
C ARG A 70 10.76 -4.36 -9.10
N LYS A 71 11.56 -3.42 -9.62
CA LYS A 71 12.90 -3.15 -9.09
C LYS A 71 12.88 -2.51 -7.69
N ASN A 72 11.76 -1.91 -7.31
CA ASN A 72 11.58 -1.17 -6.06
C ASN A 72 10.58 -1.83 -5.10
N ILE A 73 9.73 -2.73 -5.62
CA ILE A 73 8.69 -3.45 -4.89
C ILE A 73 9.06 -4.94 -4.87
N LEU A 74 9.18 -5.49 -3.66
CA LEU A 74 9.36 -6.92 -3.46
C LEU A 74 7.96 -7.55 -3.30
N PRO A 75 7.46 -8.28 -4.31
CA PRO A 75 6.18 -8.98 -4.21
C PRO A 75 6.26 -10.06 -3.15
N ASP A 76 5.10 -10.44 -2.61
CA ASP A 76 5.03 -11.57 -1.70
C ASP A 76 5.44 -12.86 -2.42
N PRO A 77 6.09 -13.80 -1.72
CA PRO A 77 6.32 -15.12 -2.29
C PRO A 77 4.97 -15.74 -2.70
N PRO A 78 4.92 -16.49 -3.82
CA PRO A 78 3.69 -17.19 -4.19
C PRO A 78 3.28 -18.08 -3.02
N ASP A 79 2.02 -18.00 -2.60
CA ASP A 79 1.48 -18.89 -1.59
C ASP A 79 1.74 -20.33 -2.04
N LEU A 80 2.63 -21.02 -1.33
CA LEU A 80 2.84 -22.45 -1.47
C LEU A 80 1.62 -23.14 -0.87
N ASN A 81 0.54 -23.23 -1.65
CA ASN A 81 -0.59 -24.13 -1.42
C ASN A 81 -0.41 -25.40 -2.26
#